data_AF-A0A840TUA5-F1
#
_entry.id   AF-A0A840TUA5-F1
#
_cell.length_a   1.000
_cell.length_b   1.000
_cell.length_c   1.000
_cell.angle_alpha   90.00
_cell.angle_beta   90.00
_cell.angle_gamma   90.00
#
_symmetry.space_group_name_H-M   'P 1'
#
loop_
_entity.id
_entity.type
_entity.pdbx_description
1 polymer ?
#
loop_
_entity_poly.entity_id
_entity_poly.type
_entity_poly.pdbx_seq_one_letter_code
_entity_poly.pdbx_strand_id
1 'polypeptide(L)'
;MKKLCIILCLFSPIPSWSQVLKTLSLEQVLLKATDKIYNYEFIEAEKYIHHVNSKYPQHPAVPFLKAMQTYWQYMPLKKNPYASTQYVNYMNQVILLSKKMLDRNENDSEGIFFSLAAHSYLAMKYYYDRKTTEAIGEAKNAYSYLNKGTKILEIKPEFYFSTGMYNYCIEKYKMEYPLSKPLLYFFESGDMVLGIRQMEVAIRQGNFTRTETALYLGQIYLNRENQPAQAVSCFKPLADKYPQNPLFTLRCAQALVQAGRYDDALPYANRLHNFPQKFLDKPLNALDRRLKGK
;
A
#
# COMPACT_ATOMS: atom_id res chain seq x y z
N MET A 1 11.53 50.55 46.69
CA MET A 1 10.55 49.46 46.48
C MET A 1 10.91 48.71 45.20
N LYS A 2 10.99 47.38 45.19
CA LYS A 2 11.32 46.60 43.97
C LYS A 2 10.04 46.29 43.19
N LYS A 3 9.99 46.58 41.88
CA LYS A 3 8.90 46.13 41.00
C LYS A 3 9.13 44.67 40.63
N LEU A 4 8.15 43.80 40.89
CA LEU A 4 8.21 42.38 40.56
C LEU A 4 7.50 42.13 39.22
N CYS A 5 8.26 41.96 38.14
CA CYS A 5 7.69 41.61 36.84
C CYS A 5 7.32 40.12 36.79
N ILE A 6 6.05 39.81 37.07
CA ILE A 6 5.51 38.46 36.89
C ILE A 6 5.28 38.23 35.40
N ILE A 7 6.15 37.43 34.77
CA ILE A 7 5.94 36.94 33.41
C ILE A 7 4.95 35.78 33.48
N LEU A 8 3.73 36.00 32.99
CA LEU A 8 2.74 34.95 32.80
C LEU A 8 3.16 34.04 31.64
N CYS A 9 3.77 32.90 31.97
CA CYS A 9 3.95 31.80 31.01
C CYS A 9 2.57 31.21 30.66
N LEU A 10 2.02 31.61 29.51
CA LEU A 10 0.83 31.01 28.92
C LEU A 10 1.15 29.58 28.44
N PHE A 11 1.15 28.64 29.37
CA PHE A 11 1.17 27.20 29.09
C PHE A 11 -0.17 26.78 28.48
N SER A 12 -0.36 27.06 27.19
CA SER A 12 -1.35 26.38 26.36
C SER A 12 -1.10 24.86 26.48
N PRO A 13 -2.03 24.07 27.04
CA PRO A 13 -1.76 22.66 27.31
C PRO A 13 -1.70 21.89 25.98
N ILE A 14 -0.49 21.57 25.54
CA ILE A 14 -0.26 20.72 24.36
C ILE A 14 -0.94 19.37 24.66
N PRO A 15 -1.98 18.97 23.91
CA PRO A 15 -2.77 17.81 24.26
C PRO A 15 -1.91 16.55 24.14
N SER A 16 -1.80 15.78 25.22
CA SER A 16 -0.98 14.58 25.24
C SER A 16 -1.43 13.58 24.18
N TRP A 17 -0.49 12.83 23.58
CA TRP A 17 -0.81 11.80 22.58
C TRP A 17 -1.89 10.82 23.04
N SER A 18 -1.93 10.48 24.34
CA SER A 18 -2.98 9.65 24.94
C SER A 18 -4.37 10.30 24.84
N GLN A 19 -4.48 11.60 25.11
CA GLN A 19 -5.74 12.35 24.99
C GLN A 19 -6.15 12.52 23.52
N VAL A 20 -5.20 12.79 22.62
CA VAL A 20 -5.45 12.86 21.16
C VAL A 20 -5.92 11.53 20.59
N LEU A 21 -5.42 10.39 21.09
CA LEU A 21 -5.87 9.06 20.64
C LEU A 21 -7.27 8.71 21.18
N LYS A 22 -7.62 9.11 22.40
CA LYS A 22 -8.94 8.83 23.01
C LYS A 22 -10.12 9.45 22.26
N THR A 23 -9.92 10.51 21.50
CA THR A 23 -10.98 11.22 20.75
C THR A 23 -11.13 10.77 19.29
N LEU A 24 -10.28 9.87 18.79
CA LEU A 24 -10.30 9.41 17.40
C LEU A 24 -11.16 8.14 17.24
N SER A 25 -11.79 8.02 16.07
CA SER A 25 -12.39 6.75 15.64
C SER A 25 -11.31 5.70 15.34
N LEU A 26 -11.67 4.42 15.37
CA LEU A 26 -10.74 3.34 15.01
C LEU A 26 -10.19 3.54 13.58
N GLU A 27 -11.05 3.89 12.62
CA GLU A 27 -10.65 4.21 11.24
C GLU A 27 -9.57 5.30 11.20
N GLN A 28 -9.75 6.40 11.94
CA GLN A 28 -8.77 7.49 12.00
C GLN A 28 -7.44 7.09 12.63
N VAL A 29 -7.46 6.19 13.63
CA VAL A 29 -6.23 5.63 14.23
C VAL A 29 -5.51 4.71 13.24
N LEU A 30 -6.25 3.86 12.52
CA LEU A 30 -5.70 2.97 11.49
C LEU A 30 -5.11 3.76 10.31
N LEU A 31 -5.82 4.78 9.80
CA LEU A 31 -5.33 5.64 8.72
C LEU A 31 -4.06 6.41 9.13
N LYS A 32 -3.97 6.88 10.38
CA LYS A 32 -2.73 7.50 10.90
C LYS A 32 -1.58 6.51 11.04
N ALA A 33 -1.83 5.27 11.48
CA ALA A 33 -0.82 4.22 11.49
C ALA A 33 -0.29 3.94 10.08
N THR A 34 -1.20 3.74 9.12
CA THR A 34 -0.90 3.50 7.70
C THR A 34 -0.12 4.66 7.07
N ASP A 35 -0.50 5.91 7.34
CA ASP A 35 0.23 7.10 6.84
C ASP A 35 1.65 7.18 7.42
N LYS A 36 1.84 6.84 8.69
CA LYS A 36 3.19 6.78 9.30
C LYS A 36 4.04 5.63 8.74
N ILE A 37 3.45 4.47 8.46
CA ILE A 37 4.14 3.37 7.74
C ILE A 37 4.57 3.81 6.34
N TYR A 38 3.66 4.42 5.57
CA TYR A 38 3.98 4.90 4.22
C TYR A 38 5.03 6.03 4.23
N ASN A 39 5.10 6.86 5.26
CA ASN A 39 6.17 7.86 5.43
C ASN A 39 7.44 7.32 6.12
N TYR A 40 7.63 6.00 6.26
CA TYR A 40 8.79 5.40 6.94
C TYR A 40 8.96 5.83 8.44
N GLU A 41 7.95 6.45 9.03
CA GLU A 41 7.93 6.92 10.43
C GLU A 41 7.51 5.79 11.39
N PHE A 42 8.21 4.65 11.32
CA PHE A 42 7.79 3.40 11.97
C PHE A 42 7.61 3.50 13.49
N ILE A 43 8.47 4.26 14.18
CA ILE A 43 8.37 4.51 15.64
C ILE A 43 7.07 5.27 15.99
N GLU A 44 6.59 6.15 15.12
CA GLU A 44 5.29 6.82 15.31
C GLU A 44 4.13 5.89 14.97
N ALA A 45 4.26 5.07 13.91
CA ALA A 45 3.26 4.06 13.56
C ALA A 45 2.99 3.07 14.70
N GLU A 46 4.05 2.60 15.38
CA GLU A 46 3.94 1.67 16.50
C GLU A 46 3.09 2.20 17.66
N LYS A 47 3.05 3.51 17.90
CA LYS A 47 2.17 4.13 18.93
C LYS A 47 0.70 3.96 18.59
N TYR A 48 0.33 4.13 17.31
CA TYR A 48 -1.04 3.89 16.84
C TYR A 48 -1.36 2.38 16.84
N ILE A 49 -0.45 1.53 16.38
CA ILE A 49 -0.61 0.06 16.39
C ILE A 49 -0.81 -0.46 17.82
N HIS A 50 -0.04 0.04 18.78
CA HIS A 50 -0.21 -0.29 20.20
C HIS A 50 -1.57 0.17 20.73
N HIS A 51 -2.02 1.38 20.39
CA HIS A 51 -3.34 1.87 20.81
C HIS A 51 -4.48 0.99 20.28
N VAL A 52 -4.43 0.57 19.01
CA VAL A 52 -5.41 -0.38 18.45
C VAL A 52 -5.31 -1.72 19.15
N ASN A 53 -4.11 -2.26 19.37
CA ASN A 53 -3.91 -3.56 20.04
C ASN A 53 -4.49 -3.56 21.46
N SER A 54 -4.28 -2.51 22.24
CA SER A 54 -4.76 -2.42 23.62
C SER A 54 -6.27 -2.21 23.75
N LYS A 55 -6.97 -1.79 22.68
CA LYS A 55 -8.43 -1.58 22.65
C LYS A 55 -9.19 -2.65 21.86
N TYR A 56 -8.55 -3.26 20.86
CA TYR A 56 -9.14 -4.23 19.93
C TYR A 56 -8.18 -5.42 19.65
N PRO A 57 -7.73 -6.18 20.68
CA PRO A 57 -6.66 -7.19 20.56
C PRO A 57 -7.00 -8.42 19.68
N GLN A 58 -8.24 -8.56 19.22
CA GLN A 58 -8.68 -9.64 18.31
C GLN A 58 -9.02 -9.14 16.90
N HIS A 59 -8.69 -7.88 16.57
CA HIS A 59 -9.00 -7.29 15.26
C HIS A 59 -7.88 -7.61 14.25
N PRO A 60 -8.20 -8.08 13.02
CA PRO A 60 -7.20 -8.35 11.98
C PRO A 60 -6.32 -7.15 11.61
N ALA A 61 -6.75 -5.91 11.89
CA ALA A 61 -6.02 -4.70 11.54
C ALA A 61 -4.65 -4.57 12.24
N VAL A 62 -4.47 -5.14 13.45
CA VAL A 62 -3.20 -5.08 14.19
C VAL A 62 -2.09 -5.91 13.51
N PRO A 63 -2.26 -7.22 13.25
CA PRO A 63 -1.27 -7.97 12.50
C PRO A 63 -1.13 -7.45 11.06
N PHE A 64 -2.20 -6.93 10.44
CA PHE A 64 -2.13 -6.33 9.10
C PHE A 64 -1.16 -5.14 9.05
N LEU A 65 -1.30 -4.17 9.97
CA LEU A 65 -0.38 -3.03 10.08
C LEU A 65 1.05 -3.46 10.39
N LYS A 66 1.25 -4.48 11.24
CA LYS A 66 2.58 -5.04 11.50
C LYS A 66 3.20 -5.69 10.26
N ALA A 67 2.40 -6.37 9.43
CA ALA A 67 2.85 -6.92 8.16
C ALA A 67 3.23 -5.81 7.16
N MET A 68 2.41 -4.74 7.05
CA MET A 68 2.73 -3.56 6.23
C MET A 68 4.04 -2.91 6.68
N GLN A 69 4.21 -2.63 7.98
CA GLN A 69 5.44 -2.08 8.53
C GLN A 69 6.65 -2.97 8.20
N THR A 70 6.54 -4.29 8.43
CA THR A 70 7.60 -5.26 8.13
C THR A 70 7.98 -5.24 6.64
N TYR A 71 7.01 -5.13 5.74
CA TYR A 71 7.27 -5.04 4.29
C TYR A 71 8.06 -3.78 3.93
N TRP A 72 7.58 -2.59 4.33
CA TRP A 72 8.19 -1.31 3.99
C TRP A 72 9.58 -1.13 4.63
N GLN A 73 9.72 -1.52 5.89
CA GLN A 73 10.96 -1.40 6.66
C GLN A 73 12.10 -2.29 6.12
N TYR A 74 11.77 -3.46 5.57
CA TYR A 74 12.76 -4.44 5.09
C TYR A 74 12.74 -4.68 3.57
N MET A 75 12.17 -3.75 2.79
CA MET A 75 12.08 -3.87 1.34
C MET A 75 13.49 -3.85 0.67
N PRO A 76 13.79 -4.76 -0.28
CA PRO A 76 12.97 -5.87 -0.75
C PRO A 76 13.00 -7.07 0.23
N LEU A 77 11.82 -7.42 0.75
CA LEU A 77 11.61 -8.35 1.88
C LEU A 77 12.34 -9.70 1.75
N LYS A 78 12.47 -10.23 0.52
CA LYS A 78 13.19 -11.48 0.20
C LYS A 78 14.67 -11.48 0.64
N LYS A 79 15.30 -10.30 0.83
CA LYS A 79 16.68 -10.17 1.33
C LYS A 79 16.81 -10.31 2.85
N ASN A 80 15.71 -10.33 3.60
CA ASN A 80 15.73 -10.56 5.05
C ASN A 80 14.83 -11.76 5.41
N PRO A 81 15.40 -12.97 5.58
CA PRO A 81 14.64 -14.18 5.89
C PRO A 81 13.80 -14.06 7.18
N TYR A 82 14.32 -13.40 8.22
CA TYR A 82 13.60 -13.21 9.48
C TYR A 82 12.35 -12.33 9.29
N ALA A 83 12.51 -11.16 8.68
CA ALA A 83 11.39 -10.27 8.36
C ALA A 83 10.39 -10.93 7.40
N SER A 84 10.88 -11.68 6.41
CA SER A 84 10.06 -12.48 5.49
C SER A 84 9.17 -13.48 6.22
N THR A 85 9.69 -14.16 7.26
CA THR A 85 8.91 -15.08 8.10
C THR A 85 7.92 -14.33 9.00
N GLN A 86 8.33 -13.22 9.64
CA GLN A 86 7.42 -12.41 10.47
C GLN A 86 6.24 -11.86 9.65
N TYR A 87 6.48 -11.40 8.42
CA TYR A 87 5.44 -10.96 7.50
C TYR A 87 4.38 -12.05 7.23
N VAL A 88 4.82 -13.29 6.94
CA VAL A 88 3.90 -14.42 6.72
C VAL A 88 3.14 -14.76 8.01
N ASN A 89 3.83 -14.79 9.16
CA ASN A 89 3.20 -15.05 10.45
C ASN A 89 2.13 -13.99 10.78
N TYR A 90 2.33 -12.73 10.41
CA TYR A 90 1.34 -11.67 10.56
C TYR A 90 0.18 -11.84 9.58
N MET A 91 0.42 -12.09 8.28
CA MET A 91 -0.68 -12.32 7.32
C MET A 91 -1.53 -13.56 7.68
N ASN A 92 -0.92 -14.62 8.22
CA ASN A 92 -1.65 -15.78 8.74
C ASN A 92 -2.50 -15.44 9.98
N GLN A 93 -2.05 -14.50 10.84
CA GLN A 93 -2.90 -13.95 11.92
C GLN A 93 -4.04 -13.10 11.38
N VAL A 94 -3.84 -12.33 10.30
CA VAL A 94 -4.92 -11.59 9.62
C VAL A 94 -6.00 -12.58 9.16
N ILE A 95 -5.62 -13.63 8.42
CA ILE A 95 -6.54 -14.67 7.91
C ILE A 95 -7.29 -15.37 9.06
N LEU A 96 -6.60 -15.72 10.15
CA LEU A 96 -7.23 -16.36 11.31
C LEU A 96 -8.26 -15.46 12.01
N LEU A 97 -8.00 -14.15 12.09
CA LEU A 97 -8.89 -13.20 12.75
C LEU A 97 -10.03 -12.74 11.83
N SER A 98 -9.77 -12.52 10.54
CA SER A 98 -10.80 -12.18 9.56
C SER A 98 -11.76 -13.37 9.33
N LYS A 99 -11.25 -14.61 9.32
CA LYS A 99 -12.11 -15.79 9.31
C LYS A 99 -13.06 -15.83 10.52
N LYS A 100 -12.59 -15.54 11.74
CA LYS A 100 -13.46 -15.47 12.94
C LYS A 100 -14.56 -14.38 12.85
N MET A 101 -14.39 -13.37 12.01
CA MET A 101 -15.45 -12.39 11.71
C MET A 101 -16.45 -13.00 10.72
N LEU A 102 -15.97 -13.65 9.66
CA LEU A 102 -16.79 -14.33 8.65
C LEU A 102 -17.57 -15.53 9.19
N ASP A 103 -17.00 -16.28 10.14
CA ASP A 103 -17.67 -17.40 10.85
C ASP A 103 -18.86 -16.90 11.70
N ARG A 104 -18.97 -15.58 11.97
CA ARG A 104 -20.09 -14.93 12.68
C ARG A 104 -21.05 -14.20 11.74
N ASN A 105 -20.52 -13.61 10.68
CA ASN A 105 -21.27 -12.94 9.61
C ASN A 105 -20.50 -13.11 8.30
N GLU A 106 -20.94 -14.03 7.45
CA GLU A 106 -20.26 -14.36 6.20
C GLU A 106 -20.27 -13.22 5.17
N ASN A 107 -21.02 -12.15 5.42
CA ASN A 107 -21.09 -10.93 4.61
C ASN A 107 -20.46 -9.71 5.34
N ASP A 108 -19.66 -9.93 6.39
CA ASP A 108 -18.88 -8.89 7.05
C ASP A 108 -17.86 -8.26 6.09
N SER A 109 -18.05 -6.99 5.75
CA SER A 109 -17.20 -6.28 4.77
C SER A 109 -15.73 -6.18 5.19
N GLU A 110 -15.43 -6.13 6.48
CA GLU A 110 -14.05 -6.10 6.98
C GLU A 110 -13.45 -7.50 6.99
N GLY A 111 -14.23 -8.51 7.40
CA GLY A 111 -13.87 -9.92 7.26
C GLY A 111 -13.52 -10.29 5.82
N ILE A 112 -14.30 -9.83 4.83
CA ILE A 112 -14.03 -10.00 3.40
C ILE A 112 -12.74 -9.24 3.02
N PHE A 113 -12.63 -7.95 3.39
CA PHE A 113 -11.49 -7.10 3.03
C PHE A 113 -10.15 -7.63 3.54
N PHE A 114 -10.05 -7.95 4.83
CA PHE A 114 -8.82 -8.45 5.45
C PHE A 114 -8.43 -9.84 4.92
N SER A 115 -9.40 -10.72 4.64
CA SER A 115 -9.12 -12.03 4.03
C SER A 115 -8.61 -11.87 2.60
N LEU A 116 -9.28 -11.05 1.78
CA LEU A 116 -8.86 -10.71 0.42
C LEU A 116 -7.44 -10.16 0.40
N ALA A 117 -7.17 -9.12 1.18
CA ALA A 117 -5.87 -8.47 1.20
C ALA A 117 -4.74 -9.42 1.65
N ALA A 118 -4.93 -10.17 2.73
CA ALA A 118 -3.91 -11.10 3.23
C ALA A 118 -3.58 -12.20 2.21
N HIS A 119 -4.58 -12.84 1.61
CA HIS A 119 -4.36 -13.85 0.57
C HIS A 119 -3.72 -13.25 -0.69
N SER A 120 -4.17 -12.07 -1.17
CA SER A 120 -3.55 -11.37 -2.31
C SER A 120 -2.07 -11.04 -2.07
N TYR A 121 -1.74 -10.56 -0.87
CA TYR A 121 -0.36 -10.23 -0.50
C TYR A 121 0.53 -11.47 -0.31
N LEU A 122 0.00 -12.57 0.23
CA LEU A 122 0.73 -13.85 0.29
C LEU A 122 0.96 -14.41 -1.12
N ALA A 123 -0.04 -14.37 -2.00
CA ALA A 123 0.12 -14.77 -3.40
C ALA A 123 1.22 -13.96 -4.12
N MET A 124 1.21 -12.64 -3.96
CA MET A 124 2.24 -11.74 -4.48
C MET A 124 3.63 -12.05 -3.90
N LYS A 125 3.74 -12.29 -2.58
CA LYS A 125 4.99 -12.69 -1.94
C LYS A 125 5.52 -13.99 -2.52
N TYR A 126 4.69 -15.04 -2.58
CA TYR A 126 5.11 -16.34 -3.09
C TYR A 126 5.49 -16.28 -4.57
N TYR A 127 4.80 -15.48 -5.38
CA TYR A 127 5.20 -15.18 -6.76
C TYR A 127 6.62 -14.58 -6.85
N TYR A 128 6.93 -13.52 -6.09
CA TYR A 128 8.29 -12.96 -6.04
C TYR A 128 9.32 -13.91 -5.42
N ASP A 129 8.89 -14.82 -4.55
CA ASP A 129 9.73 -15.88 -4.01
C ASP A 129 10.06 -16.98 -5.03
N ARG A 130 9.28 -17.08 -6.13
CA ARG A 130 9.23 -18.19 -7.12
C ARG A 130 8.62 -19.49 -6.57
N LYS A 131 7.71 -19.34 -5.60
CA LYS A 131 6.90 -20.38 -4.96
C LYS A 131 5.54 -20.49 -5.68
N THR A 132 5.55 -21.04 -6.88
CA THR A 132 4.40 -21.00 -7.81
C THR A 132 3.16 -21.71 -7.27
N THR A 133 3.34 -22.87 -6.62
CA THR A 133 2.22 -23.66 -6.08
C THR A 133 1.51 -22.92 -4.95
N GLU A 134 2.28 -22.36 -4.01
CA GLU A 134 1.74 -21.55 -2.91
C GLU A 134 1.10 -20.26 -3.44
N ALA A 135 1.72 -19.61 -4.43
CA ALA A 135 1.15 -18.41 -5.05
C ALA A 135 -0.22 -18.67 -5.71
N ILE A 136 -0.39 -19.81 -6.39
CA ILE A 136 -1.68 -20.20 -7.01
C ILE A 136 -2.73 -20.54 -5.93
N GLY A 137 -2.34 -21.24 -4.85
CA GLY A 137 -3.23 -21.55 -3.74
C GLY A 137 -3.78 -20.27 -3.07
N GLU A 138 -2.90 -19.33 -2.75
CA GLU A 138 -3.28 -18.04 -2.17
C GLU A 138 -4.10 -17.17 -3.14
N ALA A 139 -3.77 -17.17 -4.44
CA ALA A 139 -4.56 -16.47 -5.45
C ALA A 139 -5.99 -17.02 -5.58
N LYS A 140 -6.16 -18.34 -5.50
CA LYS A 140 -7.49 -18.99 -5.48
C LYS A 140 -8.28 -18.61 -4.22
N ASN A 141 -7.63 -18.55 -3.05
CA ASN A 141 -8.27 -18.10 -1.81
C ASN A 141 -8.70 -16.63 -1.92
N ALA A 142 -7.82 -15.75 -2.41
CA ALA A 142 -8.12 -14.33 -2.63
C ALA A 142 -9.32 -14.13 -3.57
N TYR A 143 -9.39 -14.88 -4.67
CA TYR A 143 -10.47 -14.79 -5.66
C TYR A 143 -11.87 -15.04 -5.05
N SER A 144 -11.98 -15.97 -4.09
CA SER A 144 -13.24 -16.20 -3.36
C SER A 144 -13.75 -14.96 -2.63
N TYR A 145 -12.86 -14.23 -1.95
CA TYR A 145 -13.20 -13.00 -1.24
C TYR A 145 -13.36 -11.81 -2.19
N LEU A 146 -12.64 -11.79 -3.31
CA LEU A 146 -12.84 -10.80 -4.37
C LEU A 146 -14.28 -10.86 -4.89
N ASN A 147 -14.79 -12.06 -5.19
CA ASN A 147 -16.14 -12.27 -5.70
C ASN A 147 -17.25 -12.03 -4.65
N LYS A 148 -16.90 -11.79 -3.38
CA LYS A 148 -17.78 -11.15 -2.38
C LYS A 148 -17.66 -9.62 -2.42
N GLY A 149 -16.44 -9.08 -2.48
CA GLY A 149 -16.17 -7.63 -2.53
C GLY A 149 -16.73 -6.92 -3.77
N THR A 150 -16.74 -7.56 -4.94
CA THR A 150 -17.31 -7.02 -6.19
C THR A 150 -18.79 -6.67 -6.07
N LYS A 151 -19.54 -7.37 -5.19
CA LYS A 151 -20.99 -7.20 -5.01
C LYS A 151 -21.36 -6.01 -4.12
N ILE A 152 -20.38 -5.34 -3.50
CA ILE A 152 -20.59 -4.25 -2.53
C ILE A 152 -19.76 -3.00 -2.83
N LEU A 153 -19.24 -2.86 -4.06
CA LEU A 153 -18.35 -1.76 -4.49
C LEU A 153 -18.88 -0.35 -4.18
N GLU A 154 -20.16 -0.10 -4.46
CA GLU A 154 -20.81 1.21 -4.24
C GLU A 154 -20.95 1.55 -2.75
N ILE A 155 -21.05 0.53 -1.88
CA ILE A 155 -21.18 0.66 -0.42
C ILE A 155 -19.81 0.68 0.26
N LYS A 156 -18.80 0.04 -0.35
CA LYS A 156 -17.45 -0.14 0.17
C LYS A 156 -16.40 0.11 -0.91
N PRO A 157 -16.06 1.39 -1.19
CA PRO A 157 -15.15 1.77 -2.26
C PRO A 157 -13.73 1.17 -2.20
N GLU A 158 -13.30 0.63 -1.06
CA GLU A 158 -12.01 -0.07 -0.93
C GLU A 158 -11.89 -1.26 -1.89
N PHE A 159 -13.00 -1.93 -2.24
CA PHE A 159 -12.98 -3.06 -3.17
C PHE A 159 -12.76 -2.65 -4.64
N TYR A 160 -12.86 -1.36 -4.98
CA TYR A 160 -12.52 -0.89 -6.34
C TYR A 160 -11.04 -1.11 -6.66
N PHE A 161 -10.14 -1.07 -5.65
CA PHE A 161 -8.72 -1.37 -5.86
C PHE A 161 -8.51 -2.81 -6.31
N SER A 162 -8.96 -3.78 -5.51
CA SER A 162 -8.77 -5.20 -5.77
C SER A 162 -9.50 -5.67 -7.02
N THR A 163 -10.72 -5.15 -7.26
CA THR A 163 -11.51 -5.46 -8.46
C THR A 163 -10.86 -4.88 -9.71
N GLY A 164 -10.40 -3.62 -9.64
CA GLY A 164 -9.72 -2.99 -10.76
C GLY A 164 -8.39 -3.65 -11.11
N MET A 165 -7.63 -4.03 -10.07
CA MET A 165 -6.39 -4.78 -10.19
C MET A 165 -6.61 -6.15 -10.86
N TYR A 166 -7.64 -6.89 -10.44
CA TYR A 166 -8.00 -8.17 -11.04
C TYR A 166 -8.40 -8.01 -12.51
N ASN A 167 -9.36 -7.12 -12.80
CA ASN A 167 -9.89 -6.89 -14.15
C ASN A 167 -8.80 -6.51 -15.15
N TYR A 168 -7.80 -5.72 -14.72
CA TYR A 168 -6.63 -5.42 -15.53
C TYR A 168 -5.66 -6.62 -15.64
N CYS A 169 -5.30 -7.25 -14.52
CA CYS A 169 -4.24 -8.27 -14.51
C CYS A 169 -4.63 -9.59 -15.19
N ILE A 170 -5.89 -10.03 -15.09
CA ILE A 170 -6.32 -11.32 -15.64
C ILE A 170 -6.22 -11.33 -17.17
N GLU A 171 -6.63 -10.25 -17.83
CA GLU A 171 -6.51 -10.12 -19.29
C GLU A 171 -5.06 -9.83 -19.73
N LYS A 172 -4.33 -8.95 -19.03
CA LYS A 172 -2.91 -8.71 -19.34
C LYS A 172 -2.09 -10.02 -19.23
N TYR A 173 -2.40 -10.89 -18.27
CA TYR A 173 -1.78 -12.20 -18.14
C TYR A 173 -2.20 -13.19 -19.24
N LYS A 174 -3.48 -13.22 -19.65
CA LYS A 174 -3.96 -13.98 -20.83
C LYS A 174 -3.27 -13.56 -22.13
N MET A 175 -2.92 -12.28 -22.28
CA MET A 175 -2.17 -11.74 -23.42
C MET A 175 -0.68 -12.08 -23.37
N GLU A 176 -0.03 -11.91 -22.21
CA GLU A 176 1.42 -12.16 -22.04
C GLU A 176 1.77 -13.65 -21.99
N TYR A 177 0.83 -14.52 -21.59
CA TYR A 177 1.04 -15.96 -21.48
C TYR A 177 -0.10 -16.76 -22.14
N PRO A 178 -0.26 -16.75 -23.48
CA PRO A 178 -1.39 -17.43 -24.16
C PRO A 178 -1.50 -18.93 -23.89
N LEU A 179 -0.39 -19.59 -23.54
CA LEU A 179 -0.34 -21.02 -23.18
C LEU A 179 -0.84 -21.32 -21.76
N SER A 180 -0.98 -20.31 -20.89
CA SER A 180 -1.47 -20.47 -19.51
C SER A 180 -3.00 -20.59 -19.42
N LYS A 181 -3.73 -20.32 -20.51
CA LYS A 181 -5.20 -20.29 -20.56
C LYS A 181 -5.92 -21.48 -19.88
N PRO A 182 -5.45 -22.75 -19.97
CA PRO A 182 -6.10 -23.86 -19.26
C PRO A 182 -6.11 -23.70 -17.72
N LEU A 183 -5.07 -23.10 -17.14
CA LEU A 183 -5.00 -22.82 -15.70
C LEU A 183 -5.98 -21.70 -15.28
N LEU A 184 -6.36 -20.83 -16.23
CA LEU A 184 -7.20 -19.66 -15.99
C LEU A 184 -8.70 -19.95 -16.12
N TYR A 185 -9.10 -21.17 -16.51
CA TYR A 185 -10.50 -21.55 -16.76
C TYR A 185 -11.45 -21.32 -15.57
N PHE A 186 -10.93 -21.36 -14.33
CA PHE A 186 -11.70 -21.14 -13.10
C PHE A 186 -11.83 -19.66 -12.68
N PHE A 187 -11.23 -18.74 -13.45
CA PHE A 187 -11.30 -17.31 -13.20
C PHE A 187 -12.18 -16.66 -14.28
N GLU A 188 -13.04 -15.74 -13.88
CA GLU A 188 -13.85 -14.92 -14.80
C GLU A 188 -12.96 -14.09 -15.75
N SER A 189 -13.54 -13.58 -16.84
CA SER A 189 -12.85 -12.63 -17.71
C SER A 189 -12.96 -11.23 -17.15
N GLY A 190 -11.85 -10.49 -17.24
CA GLY A 190 -11.79 -9.09 -16.86
C GLY A 190 -11.99 -8.15 -18.03
N ASP A 191 -11.93 -6.85 -17.74
CA ASP A 191 -11.87 -5.76 -18.71
C ASP A 191 -10.78 -4.79 -18.25
N MET A 192 -9.74 -4.59 -19.07
CA MET A 192 -8.61 -3.72 -18.72
C MET A 192 -9.00 -2.24 -18.59
N VAL A 193 -9.98 -1.78 -19.36
CA VAL A 193 -10.46 -0.39 -19.35
C VAL A 193 -11.33 -0.15 -18.12
N LEU A 194 -12.23 -1.08 -17.81
CA LEU A 194 -12.97 -1.09 -16.54
C LEU A 194 -12.00 -1.16 -15.36
N GLY A 195 -10.97 -2.01 -15.43
CA GLY A 195 -9.97 -2.19 -14.37
C GLY A 195 -9.22 -0.91 -14.03
N ILE A 196 -8.77 -0.18 -15.06
CA ILE A 196 -8.17 1.16 -14.91
C ILE A 196 -9.17 2.14 -14.28
N ARG A 197 -10.40 2.23 -14.81
CA ARG A 197 -11.44 3.13 -14.27
C ARG A 197 -11.77 2.86 -12.80
N GLN A 198 -11.84 1.59 -12.40
CA GLN A 198 -12.06 1.18 -11.01
C GLN A 198 -10.89 1.60 -10.11
N MET A 199 -9.64 1.41 -10.55
CA MET A 199 -8.48 1.90 -9.81
C MET A 199 -8.46 3.43 -9.67
N GLU A 200 -8.87 4.18 -10.71
CA GLU A 200 -9.04 5.63 -10.58
C GLU A 200 -10.13 6.02 -9.57
N VAL A 201 -11.24 5.27 -9.51
CA VAL A 201 -12.29 5.47 -8.49
C VAL A 201 -11.74 5.18 -7.10
N ALA A 202 -10.96 4.12 -6.89
CA ALA A 202 -10.33 3.82 -5.60
C ALA A 202 -9.34 4.90 -5.14
N ILE A 203 -8.58 5.52 -6.05
CA ILE A 203 -7.73 6.69 -5.71
C ILE A 203 -8.58 7.88 -5.23
N ARG A 204 -9.74 8.11 -5.84
CA ARG A 204 -10.66 9.20 -5.43
C ARG A 204 -11.38 8.88 -4.12
N GLN A 205 -11.97 7.69 -3.99
CA GLN A 205 -12.97 7.35 -2.96
C GLN A 205 -12.50 6.41 -1.84
N GLY A 206 -11.50 5.56 -2.07
CA GLY A 206 -10.98 4.65 -1.03
C GLY A 206 -10.21 5.40 0.05
N ASN A 207 -10.30 5.00 1.31
CA ASN A 207 -9.54 5.61 2.41
C ASN A 207 -8.23 4.84 2.64
N PHE A 208 -8.31 3.52 2.79
CA PHE A 208 -7.15 2.65 3.04
C PHE A 208 -6.38 2.31 1.76
N THR A 209 -7.09 1.97 0.68
CA THR A 209 -6.50 1.47 -0.58
C THR A 209 -5.99 2.57 -1.52
N ARG A 210 -6.35 3.85 -1.30
CA ARG A 210 -5.98 4.99 -2.17
C ARG A 210 -4.48 5.08 -2.46
N THR A 211 -3.64 5.05 -1.43
CA THR A 211 -2.17 5.18 -1.56
C THR A 211 -1.55 4.01 -2.33
N GLU A 212 -2.02 2.79 -2.06
CA GLU A 212 -1.54 1.61 -2.76
C GLU A 212 -2.05 1.55 -4.21
N THR A 213 -3.30 1.95 -4.45
CA THR A 213 -3.85 2.00 -5.81
C THR A 213 -3.06 2.98 -6.67
N ALA A 214 -2.72 4.15 -6.15
CA ALA A 214 -1.86 5.11 -6.85
C ALA A 214 -0.45 4.53 -7.13
N LEU A 215 0.11 3.73 -6.21
CA LEU A 215 1.39 3.03 -6.43
C LEU A 215 1.31 1.99 -7.56
N TYR A 216 0.24 1.20 -7.66
CA TYR A 216 0.13 0.18 -8.72
C TYR A 216 -0.38 0.74 -10.05
N LEU A 217 -1.42 1.59 -10.04
CA LEU A 217 -1.94 2.22 -11.25
C LEU A 217 -0.87 3.09 -11.94
N GLY A 218 -0.08 3.84 -11.16
CA GLY A 218 1.08 4.55 -11.68
C GLY A 218 2.13 3.62 -12.31
N GLN A 219 2.31 2.40 -11.78
CA GLN A 219 3.20 1.39 -12.38
C GLN A 219 2.62 0.75 -13.64
N ILE A 220 1.29 0.59 -13.73
CA ILE A 220 0.58 0.15 -14.93
C ILE A 220 0.74 1.19 -16.04
N TYR A 221 0.40 2.46 -15.77
CA TYR A 221 0.59 3.55 -16.71
C TYR A 221 2.06 3.66 -17.16
N LEU A 222 3.03 3.63 -16.24
CA LEU A 222 4.44 3.83 -16.59
C LEU A 222 5.05 2.66 -17.38
N ASN A 223 4.74 1.41 -17.02
CA ASN A 223 5.49 0.24 -17.51
C ASN A 223 4.69 -0.69 -18.44
N ARG A 224 3.36 -0.53 -18.53
CA ARG A 224 2.47 -1.47 -19.25
C ARG A 224 1.57 -0.81 -20.30
N GLU A 225 1.20 0.45 -20.09
CA GLU A 225 0.36 1.25 -21.02
C GLU A 225 1.13 2.43 -21.65
N ASN A 226 2.41 2.63 -21.29
CA ASN A 226 3.30 3.69 -21.82
C ASN A 226 2.71 5.11 -21.72
N GLN A 227 2.05 5.41 -20.59
CA GLN A 227 1.36 6.67 -20.28
C GLN A 227 2.08 7.41 -19.13
N PRO A 228 3.32 7.91 -19.33
CA PRO A 228 4.12 8.45 -18.23
C PRO A 228 3.52 9.71 -17.60
N ALA A 229 2.73 10.51 -18.35
CA ALA A 229 2.03 11.67 -17.80
C ALA A 229 0.96 11.29 -16.76
N GLN A 230 0.18 10.23 -16.99
CA GLN A 230 -0.77 9.71 -16.00
C GLN A 230 -0.05 9.04 -14.82
N ALA A 231 1.09 8.38 -15.06
CA ALA A 231 1.93 7.86 -13.99
C ALA A 231 2.46 8.98 -13.06
N VAL A 232 2.83 10.15 -13.59
CA VAL A 232 3.18 11.32 -12.78
C VAL A 232 2.00 11.76 -11.90
N SER A 233 0.79 11.81 -12.45
CA SER A 233 -0.43 12.15 -11.69
C SER A 233 -0.71 11.18 -10.54
N CYS A 234 -0.37 9.89 -10.69
CA CYS A 234 -0.44 8.91 -9.60
C CYS A 234 0.70 9.07 -8.56
N PHE A 235 1.96 9.22 -9.00
CA PHE A 235 3.10 9.17 -8.09
C PHE A 235 3.44 10.50 -7.40
N LYS A 236 3.22 11.65 -8.03
CA LYS A 236 3.60 12.95 -7.46
C LYS A 236 2.90 13.22 -6.12
N PRO A 237 1.57 12.99 -5.98
CA PRO A 237 0.90 13.14 -4.68
C PRO A 237 1.48 12.24 -3.59
N LEU A 238 1.98 11.04 -3.93
CA LEU A 238 2.61 10.14 -2.96
C LEU A 238 4.01 10.62 -2.54
N ALA A 239 4.83 11.09 -3.48
CA ALA A 239 6.16 11.62 -3.20
C ALA A 239 6.13 12.97 -2.45
N ASP A 240 5.02 13.71 -2.56
CA ASP A 240 4.79 14.96 -1.84
C ASP A 240 4.17 14.71 -0.45
N LYS A 241 3.18 13.81 -0.32
CA LYS A 241 2.55 13.47 0.98
C LYS A 241 3.50 12.69 1.90
N TYR A 242 4.31 11.79 1.34
CA TYR A 242 5.20 10.92 2.10
C TYR A 242 6.67 11.19 1.72
N PRO A 243 7.22 12.37 2.06
CA PRO A 243 8.52 12.81 1.56
C PRO A 243 9.70 11.95 2.03
N GLN A 244 9.53 11.16 3.10
CA GLN A 244 10.53 10.22 3.61
C GLN A 244 10.44 8.83 2.96
N ASN A 245 9.53 8.61 2.00
CA ASN A 245 9.43 7.34 1.26
C ASN A 245 10.40 7.33 0.06
N PRO A 246 11.48 6.52 0.08
CA PRO A 246 12.41 6.40 -1.04
C PRO A 246 11.77 5.83 -2.31
N LEU A 247 10.80 4.92 -2.20
CA LEU A 247 10.17 4.31 -3.38
C LEU A 247 9.22 5.29 -4.08
N PHE A 248 8.38 6.00 -3.35
CA PHE A 248 7.47 6.98 -3.96
C PHE A 248 8.24 8.13 -4.60
N THR A 249 9.29 8.63 -3.93
CA THR A 249 10.23 9.61 -4.49
C THR A 249 10.86 9.08 -5.79
N LEU A 250 11.33 7.82 -5.79
CA LEU A 250 11.91 7.20 -6.98
C LEU A 250 10.90 7.03 -8.13
N ARG A 251 9.69 6.56 -7.83
CA ARG A 251 8.64 6.38 -8.86
C ARG A 251 8.20 7.70 -9.47
N CYS A 252 8.08 8.76 -8.67
CA CYS A 252 7.82 10.11 -9.15
C CYS A 252 8.92 10.59 -10.11
N ALA A 253 10.18 10.54 -9.68
CA ALA A 253 11.31 10.95 -10.52
C ALA A 253 11.44 10.12 -11.81
N GLN A 254 11.24 8.81 -11.74
CA GLN A 254 11.22 7.91 -12.91
C GLN A 254 10.10 8.26 -13.89
N ALA A 255 8.91 8.62 -13.40
CA ALA A 255 7.78 9.00 -14.26
C ALA A 255 7.94 10.40 -14.86
N LEU A 256 8.51 11.36 -14.12
CA LEU A 256 8.80 12.71 -14.64
C LEU A 256 9.87 12.67 -15.75
N VAL A 257 10.96 11.93 -15.53
CA VAL A 257 11.96 11.65 -16.59
C VAL A 257 11.32 10.89 -17.76
N GLN A 258 10.43 9.92 -17.47
CA GLN A 258 9.57 9.22 -18.45
C GLN A 258 8.79 10.21 -19.35
N ALA A 259 8.13 11.19 -18.72
CA ALA A 259 7.24 12.16 -19.35
C ALA A 259 7.98 13.35 -20.00
N GLY A 260 9.30 13.29 -20.18
CA GLY A 260 10.10 14.39 -20.73
C GLY A 260 10.36 15.56 -19.77
N ARG A 261 9.76 15.56 -18.57
CA ARG A 261 9.83 16.64 -17.57
C ARG A 261 11.11 16.53 -16.73
N TYR A 262 12.24 17.01 -17.26
CA TYR A 262 13.55 16.92 -16.58
C TYR A 262 13.60 17.78 -15.31
N ASP A 263 13.22 19.05 -15.39
CA ASP A 263 13.39 20.02 -14.30
C ASP A 263 12.53 19.69 -13.08
N ASP A 264 11.27 19.29 -13.32
CA ASP A 264 10.38 18.77 -12.27
C ASP A 264 10.96 17.53 -11.56
N ALA A 265 11.78 16.72 -12.25
CA ALA A 265 12.37 15.52 -11.67
C ALA A 265 13.56 15.82 -10.76
N LEU A 266 14.28 16.92 -10.97
CA LEU A 266 15.52 17.25 -10.24
C LEU A 266 15.32 17.33 -8.71
N PRO A 267 14.27 17.96 -8.14
CA PRO A 267 14.04 17.96 -6.69
C PRO A 267 13.85 16.57 -6.09
N TYR A 268 13.17 15.67 -6.82
CA TYR A 268 12.96 14.29 -6.38
C TYR A 268 14.24 13.45 -6.53
N ALA A 269 14.98 13.62 -7.64
CA ALA A 269 16.28 12.98 -7.86
C ALA A 269 17.29 13.37 -6.77
N ASN A 270 17.45 14.67 -6.52
CA ASN A 270 18.32 15.20 -5.47
C ASN A 270 17.96 14.65 -4.08
N ARG A 271 16.67 14.48 -3.78
CA ARG A 271 16.20 13.88 -2.51
C ARG A 271 16.66 12.42 -2.37
N LEU A 272 16.78 11.65 -3.46
CA LEU A 272 17.14 10.22 -3.40
C LEU A 272 18.57 9.96 -2.89
N HIS A 273 19.50 10.89 -3.09
CA HIS A 273 20.87 10.74 -2.57
C HIS A 273 20.96 10.77 -1.04
N ASN A 274 19.93 11.26 -0.35
CA ASN A 274 19.86 11.31 1.11
C ASN A 274 19.33 10.00 1.74
N PHE A 275 18.91 9.01 0.94
CA PHE A 275 18.28 7.79 1.41
C PHE A 275 19.26 6.60 1.44
N PRO A 276 19.44 5.92 2.60
CA PRO A 276 20.41 4.82 2.75
C PRO A 276 19.98 3.46 2.15
N GLN A 277 18.81 3.38 1.51
CA GLN A 277 18.23 2.11 1.06
C GLN A 277 18.91 1.58 -0.22
N LYS A 278 19.73 0.53 -0.07
CA LYS A 278 20.49 -0.19 -1.13
C LYS A 278 19.69 -0.76 -2.32
N PHE A 279 18.39 -0.49 -2.43
CA PHE A 279 17.63 -0.74 -3.66
C PHE A 279 17.65 0.46 -4.62
N LEU A 280 18.06 1.65 -4.14
CA LEU A 280 18.19 2.86 -4.94
C LEU A 280 19.43 2.88 -5.83
N ASP A 281 20.52 2.20 -5.45
CA ASP A 281 21.85 2.29 -6.09
C ASP A 281 21.79 2.17 -7.62
N LYS A 282 21.14 1.12 -8.14
CA LYS A 282 21.00 0.89 -9.58
C LYS A 282 20.03 1.85 -10.27
N PRO A 283 18.78 2.05 -9.81
CA PRO A 283 17.85 2.96 -10.48
C PRO A 283 18.23 4.44 -10.36
N LEU A 284 18.92 4.88 -9.30
CA LEU A 284 19.44 6.25 -9.17
C LEU A 284 20.58 6.50 -10.17
N ASN A 285 21.57 5.61 -10.25
CA ASN A 285 22.61 5.66 -11.30
C ASN A 285 22.05 5.56 -12.74
N ALA A 286 20.81 5.11 -12.93
CA ALA A 286 20.12 5.14 -14.23
C ALA A 286 19.32 6.44 -14.46
N LEU A 287 18.82 7.06 -13.38
CA LEU A 287 18.15 8.35 -13.38
C LEU A 287 19.14 9.48 -13.66
N ASP A 288 20.26 9.52 -12.94
CA ASP A 288 21.30 10.56 -13.04
C ASP A 288 21.88 10.65 -14.46
N ARG A 289 22.11 9.50 -15.11
CA ARG A 289 22.60 9.46 -16.50
C ARG A 289 21.57 9.97 -17.51
N ARG A 290 20.27 9.91 -17.21
CA ARG A 290 19.19 10.49 -18.04
C ARG A 290 18.95 11.98 -17.75
N LEU A 291 19.37 12.47 -16.59
CA LEU A 291 19.30 13.88 -16.21
C LEU A 291 20.53 14.67 -16.70
N LYS A 292 21.73 14.05 -16.68
CA LYS A 292 23.00 14.61 -17.17
C LYS A 292 23.21 14.48 -18.68
N GLY A 293 22.33 13.75 -19.38
CA GLY A 293 22.36 13.57 -20.83
C GLY A 293 21.45 14.56 -21.56
N LYS A 294 21.53 15.85 -21.17
CA LYS A 294 20.75 16.99 -21.64
C LYS A 294 21.67 18.21 -21.74
#